data_AF-A0A6M8W3W7-F1
#
_entry.id   AF-A0A6M8W3W7-F1
#
_cell.length_a   1.000
_cell.length_b   1.000
_cell.length_c   1.000
_cell.angle_alpha   90.00
_cell.angle_beta   90.00
_cell.angle_gamma   90.00
#
_symmetry.space_group_name_H-M   'P 1'
#
loop_
_entity.id
_entity.type
_entity.pdbx_description
1 polymer ?
#
loop_
_entity_poly.entity_id
_entity_poly.type
_entity_poly.pdbx_seq_one_letter_code
_entity_poly.pdbx_strand_id
1 'polypeptide(L)'
;MSPTQHQPKAAAPVPALPDDLAPSLRAALTNFTAYLRVECGMSANTLDAYGRDTRELLAHLHSLGIRDIAKTNHRDLAAHIAHLSRRGLAPASVARHLATLKVFFRWLAARKEIENNPADFLDQPTRWKKIPGVLSPAKSRPSSKRQSPTPTPGPTPSPSTPATAPCSN
;
A
#
# COMPACT_ATOMS: atom_id res chain seq x y z
N MET A 1 7.71 -12.36 26.98
CA MET A 1 7.64 -12.47 25.50
C MET A 1 7.44 -11.06 24.96
N SER A 2 8.52 -10.41 24.54
CA SER A 2 8.47 -9.03 24.06
C SER A 2 7.88 -8.98 22.64
N PRO A 3 6.91 -8.10 22.35
CA PRO A 3 6.45 -7.92 20.99
C PRO A 3 7.61 -7.36 20.16
N THR A 4 7.97 -8.07 19.09
CA THR A 4 8.90 -7.55 18.08
C THR A 4 8.21 -6.37 17.41
N GLN A 5 8.51 -5.16 17.91
CA GLN A 5 8.20 -3.91 17.23
C GLN A 5 8.76 -4.02 15.81
N HIS A 6 7.89 -4.17 14.83
CA HIS A 6 8.26 -4.05 13.42
C HIS A 6 8.48 -2.55 13.18
N GLN A 7 9.63 -2.05 13.60
CA GLN A 7 10.01 -0.68 13.34
C GLN A 7 9.96 -0.49 11.82
N PRO A 8 9.26 0.54 11.30
CA PRO A 8 9.39 0.87 9.89
C PRO A 8 10.86 1.21 9.68
N LYS A 9 11.58 0.34 8.95
CA LYS A 9 12.93 0.64 8.47
C LYS A 9 12.81 2.03 7.83
N ALA A 10 13.47 3.01 8.43
CA ALA A 10 13.44 4.39 7.97
C ALA A 10 13.63 4.36 6.46
N ALA A 11 12.58 4.72 5.72
CA ALA A 11 12.68 4.81 4.27
C ALA A 11 13.90 5.69 4.01
N ALA A 12 14.84 5.20 3.20
CA ALA A 12 16.01 5.96 2.83
C ALA A 12 15.56 7.38 2.47
N PRO A 13 16.29 8.43 2.90
CA PRO A 13 15.88 9.80 2.66
C PRO A 13 15.51 9.95 1.19
N VAL A 14 14.31 10.50 0.95
CA VAL A 14 13.85 10.76 -0.42
C VAL A 14 14.94 11.56 -1.09
N PRO A 15 15.52 11.09 -2.21
CA PRO A 15 16.60 11.81 -2.87
C PRO A 15 16.13 13.24 -3.14
N ALA A 16 16.98 14.20 -2.80
CA ALA A 16 16.78 15.57 -3.24
C ALA A 16 16.64 15.56 -4.76
N LEU A 17 15.69 16.34 -5.28
CA LEU A 17 15.57 16.47 -6.72
C LEU A 17 16.88 17.09 -7.27
N PRO A 18 17.41 16.58 -8.39
CA PRO A 18 18.59 17.16 -9.00
C PRO A 18 18.40 18.66 -9.30
N ASP A 19 19.44 19.46 -9.07
CA ASP A 19 19.40 20.89 -9.39
C ASP A 19 19.19 21.14 -10.88
N ASP A 20 19.74 20.24 -11.72
CA ASP A 20 19.64 20.24 -13.19
C ASP A 20 18.40 19.48 -13.72
N LEU A 21 17.40 19.20 -12.86
CA LEU A 21 16.17 18.57 -13.30
C LEU A 21 15.47 19.43 -14.35
N ALA A 22 15.04 18.80 -15.45
CA ALA A 22 14.37 19.52 -16.53
C ALA A 22 13.15 20.32 -16.02
N PRO A 23 12.95 21.57 -16.47
CA PRO A 23 11.84 22.41 -16.01
C PRO A 23 10.47 21.77 -16.18
N SER A 24 10.28 21.00 -17.26
CA SER A 24 9.06 20.23 -17.53
C SER A 24 8.78 19.18 -16.45
N LEU A 25 9.79 18.43 -16.00
CA LEU A 25 9.64 17.44 -14.93
C LEU A 25 9.31 18.10 -13.59
N ARG A 26 9.95 19.23 -13.29
CA ARG A 26 9.67 20.00 -12.07
C ARG A 26 8.25 20.57 -12.10
N ALA A 27 7.80 21.09 -13.23
CA ALA A 27 6.44 21.57 -13.43
C ALA A 27 5.41 20.43 -13.26
N ALA A 28 5.67 19.24 -13.84
CA ALA A 28 4.79 18.09 -13.72
C ALA A 28 4.57 17.67 -12.25
N LEU A 29 5.62 17.66 -11.41
CA LEU A 29 5.49 17.39 -9.97
C LEU A 29 4.58 18.41 -9.27
N THR A 30 4.83 19.70 -9.51
CA THR A 30 4.08 20.79 -8.88
C THR A 30 2.61 20.73 -9.28
N ASN A 31 2.34 20.59 -10.58
CA ASN A 31 0.99 20.53 -11.13
C ASN A 31 0.24 19.28 -10.66
N PHE A 32 0.91 18.13 -10.60
CA PHE A 32 0.31 16.91 -10.09
C PHE A 32 -0.06 17.02 -8.60
N THR A 33 0.84 17.59 -7.79
CA THR A 33 0.57 17.80 -6.36
C THR A 33 -0.60 18.75 -6.15
N ALA A 34 -0.68 19.81 -6.96
CA ALA A 34 -1.82 20.72 -6.96
C ALA A 34 -3.13 20.02 -7.36
N TYR A 35 -3.10 19.20 -8.42
CA TYR A 35 -4.23 18.38 -8.83
C TYR A 35 -4.74 17.46 -7.71
N LEU A 36 -3.86 16.71 -7.06
CA LEU A 36 -4.25 15.83 -5.96
C LEU A 36 -4.88 16.58 -4.78
N ARG A 37 -4.43 17.82 -4.53
CA ARG A 37 -4.95 18.66 -3.45
C ARG A 37 -6.31 19.26 -3.82
N VAL A 38 -6.39 19.92 -4.97
CA VAL A 38 -7.52 20.77 -5.36
C VAL A 38 -8.65 19.93 -5.94
N GLU A 39 -8.34 19.02 -6.85
CA GLU A 39 -9.35 18.25 -7.58
C GLU A 39 -9.69 16.93 -6.89
N CYS A 40 -8.70 16.26 -6.31
CA CYS A 40 -8.92 14.97 -5.64
C CYS A 40 -9.21 15.08 -4.14
N GLY A 41 -9.05 16.28 -3.54
CA GLY A 41 -9.30 16.51 -2.11
C GLY A 41 -8.49 15.61 -1.18
N MET A 42 -7.29 15.19 -1.58
CA MET A 42 -6.49 14.25 -0.79
C MET A 42 -5.98 14.87 0.51
N SER A 43 -5.93 14.06 1.57
CA SER A 43 -5.40 14.49 2.87
C SER A 43 -3.92 14.87 2.79
N ALA A 44 -3.45 15.71 3.71
CA ALA A 44 -2.04 16.14 3.77
C ALA A 44 -1.06 14.96 3.80
N ASN A 45 -1.38 13.91 4.56
CA ASN A 45 -0.54 12.71 4.64
C ASN A 45 -0.48 11.96 3.30
N THR A 46 -1.60 11.88 2.58
CA THR A 46 -1.64 11.24 1.25
C THR A 46 -0.91 12.09 0.21
N LEU A 47 -1.03 13.42 0.27
CA LEU A 47 -0.28 14.34 -0.59
C LEU A 47 1.22 14.24 -0.38
N ASP A 48 1.67 14.19 0.88
CA ASP A 48 3.09 14.04 1.19
C ASP A 48 3.62 12.69 0.71
N ALA A 49 2.87 11.61 0.95
CA ALA A 49 3.16 10.29 0.45
C ALA A 49 3.32 10.26 -1.09
N TYR A 50 2.33 10.77 -1.83
CA TYR A 50 2.37 10.81 -3.29
C TYR A 50 3.46 11.76 -3.81
N GLY A 51 3.66 12.90 -3.16
CA GLY A 51 4.71 13.85 -3.54
C GLY A 51 6.11 13.27 -3.36
N ARG A 52 6.35 12.50 -2.29
CA ARG A 52 7.60 11.74 -2.11
C ARG A 52 7.78 10.71 -3.22
N ASP A 53 6.74 9.95 -3.53
CA ASP A 53 6.79 8.90 -4.53
C ASP A 53 7.08 9.45 -5.94
N THR A 54 6.41 10.54 -6.32
CA THR A 54 6.66 11.22 -7.59
C THR A 54 8.07 11.81 -7.64
N ARG A 55 8.60 12.36 -6.54
CA ARG A 55 9.99 12.84 -6.49
C ARG A 55 11.00 11.72 -6.73
N GLU A 56 10.81 10.56 -6.10
CA GLU A 56 11.69 9.41 -6.33
C GLU A 56 11.64 8.92 -7.78
N LEU A 57 10.45 8.90 -8.39
CA LEU A 57 10.30 8.60 -9.81
C LEU A 57 11.11 9.56 -10.67
N LEU A 58 10.92 10.87 -10.50
CA LEU A 58 11.57 11.89 -11.33
C LEU A 58 13.09 11.88 -11.17
N ALA A 59 13.60 11.69 -9.95
CA ALA A 59 15.03 11.53 -9.71
C ALA A 59 15.59 10.29 -10.43
N HIS A 60 14.85 9.17 -10.44
CA HIS A 60 15.26 7.96 -11.15
C HIS A 60 15.17 8.11 -12.67
N LEU A 61 14.14 8.76 -13.21
CA LEU A 61 14.05 9.05 -14.65
C LEU A 61 15.22 9.94 -15.10
N HIS A 62 15.55 10.95 -14.31
CA HIS A 62 16.71 11.81 -14.56
C HIS A 62 18.02 11.02 -14.58
N SER A 63 18.23 10.08 -13.64
CA SER A 63 19.43 9.24 -13.63
C SER A 63 19.52 8.27 -14.81
N LEU A 64 18.38 7.93 -15.43
CA LEU A 64 18.32 7.20 -16.70
C LEU A 64 18.53 8.11 -17.94
N GLY A 65 18.76 9.40 -17.74
CA GLY A 65 18.93 10.38 -18.81
C GLY A 65 17.62 10.88 -19.43
N ILE A 66 16.47 10.54 -18.85
CA ILE A 66 15.16 10.95 -19.33
C ILE A 66 14.88 12.38 -18.83
N ARG A 67 14.84 13.32 -19.77
CA ARG A 67 14.58 14.74 -19.52
C ARG A 67 13.15 15.17 -19.83
N ASP A 68 12.40 14.30 -20.52
CA ASP A 68 11.05 14.56 -20.97
C ASP A 68 10.12 13.44 -20.51
N ILE A 69 9.08 13.80 -19.76
CA ILE A 69 8.15 12.82 -19.20
C ILE A 69 7.38 12.08 -20.30
N ALA A 70 7.13 12.75 -21.44
CA ALA A 70 6.39 12.16 -22.56
C ALA A 70 7.16 11.03 -23.26
N LYS A 71 8.48 10.98 -23.09
CA LYS A 71 9.34 9.91 -23.63
C LYS A 71 9.44 8.70 -22.70
N THR A 72 8.82 8.77 -21.51
CA THR A 72 8.85 7.67 -20.55
C THR A 72 8.01 6.50 -21.06
N ASN A 73 8.61 5.30 -21.09
CA ASN A 73 7.93 4.09 -21.52
C ASN A 73 7.79 3.07 -20.37
N HIS A 74 7.04 1.98 -20.62
CA HIS A 74 6.80 0.93 -19.62
C HIS A 74 8.08 0.28 -19.06
N ARG A 75 9.18 0.21 -19.83
CA ARG A 75 10.46 -0.36 -19.36
C ARG A 75 11.11 0.53 -18.33
N ASP A 76 11.03 1.85 -18.50
CA ASP A 76 11.58 2.82 -17.55
C ASP A 76 10.84 2.74 -16.21
N LEU A 77 9.50 2.57 -16.26
CA LEU A 77 8.68 2.37 -15.08
C LEU A 77 8.97 1.03 -14.38
N ALA A 78 9.12 -0.05 -15.15
CA ALA A 78 9.53 -1.35 -14.60
C ALA A 78 10.93 -1.28 -13.97
N ALA A 79 11.87 -0.56 -14.61
CA ALA A 79 13.20 -0.32 -14.07
C ALA A 79 13.16 0.46 -12.76
N HIS A 80 12.26 1.44 -12.65
CA HIS A 80 12.02 2.19 -11.41
C HIS A 80 11.50 1.28 -10.29
N ILE A 81 10.47 0.48 -10.54
CA ILE A 81 9.95 -0.46 -9.53
C ILE A 81 11.04 -1.45 -9.08
N ALA A 82 11.82 -2.00 -10.03
CA ALA A 82 12.94 -2.87 -9.70
C ALA A 82 14.04 -2.14 -8.91
N HIS A 83 14.30 -0.87 -9.19
CA HIS A 83 15.21 -0.02 -8.42
C HIS A 83 14.73 0.16 -6.96
N LEU A 84 13.43 0.40 -6.75
CA LEU A 84 12.83 0.49 -5.41
C LEU A 84 12.96 -0.82 -4.63
N SER A 85 12.70 -1.96 -5.29
CA SER A 85 12.88 -3.28 -4.68
C SER A 85 14.35 -3.55 -4.31
N ARG A 86 15.31 -3.19 -5.18
CA ARG A 86 16.75 -3.32 -4.89
C ARG A 86 17.22 -2.43 -3.73
N ARG A 87 16.60 -1.26 -3.54
CA ARG A 87 16.81 -0.41 -2.35
C ARG A 87 16.23 -1.02 -1.06
N GLY A 88 15.48 -2.11 -1.17
CA GLY A 88 14.89 -2.81 -0.03
C GLY A 88 13.72 -2.05 0.61
N LEU A 89 12.92 -1.35 -0.21
CA LEU A 89 11.65 -0.79 0.23
C LEU A 89 10.68 -1.92 0.63
N ALA A 90 9.85 -1.66 1.64
CA ALA A 90 8.80 -2.59 2.04
C ALA A 90 7.79 -2.82 0.90
N PRO A 91 7.21 -4.03 0.77
CA PRO A 91 6.23 -4.32 -0.28
C PRO A 91 5.04 -3.36 -0.30
N ALA A 92 4.58 -2.90 0.87
CA ALA A 92 3.51 -1.91 0.99
C ALA A 92 3.91 -0.54 0.39
N SER A 93 5.18 -0.14 0.56
CA SER A 93 5.71 1.09 -0.05
C SER A 93 5.81 0.97 -1.56
N VAL A 94 6.24 -0.18 -2.08
CA VAL A 94 6.30 -0.44 -3.52
C VAL A 94 4.90 -0.44 -4.14
N ALA A 95 3.90 -1.04 -3.46
CA ALA A 95 2.52 -1.01 -3.89
C ALA A 95 1.94 0.42 -3.92
N ARG A 96 2.28 1.25 -2.93
CA ARG A 96 1.90 2.67 -2.91
C ARG A 96 2.54 3.45 -4.05
N HIS A 97 3.84 3.26 -4.31
CA HIS A 97 4.51 3.84 -5.48
C HIS A 97 3.81 3.45 -6.77
N LEU A 98 3.46 2.17 -6.95
CA LEU A 98 2.75 1.70 -8.12
C LEU A 98 1.40 2.41 -8.29
N ALA A 99 0.64 2.60 -7.20
CA ALA A 99 -0.60 3.37 -7.23
C ALA A 99 -0.34 4.84 -7.63
N THR A 100 0.71 5.47 -7.11
CA THR A 100 1.12 6.82 -7.50
C THR A 100 1.48 6.89 -8.99
N LEU A 101 2.23 5.93 -9.54
CA LEU A 101 2.55 5.87 -10.98
C LEU A 101 1.27 5.82 -11.82
N LYS A 102 0.32 4.93 -11.48
CA LYS A 102 -0.94 4.78 -12.21
C LYS A 102 -1.74 6.09 -12.22
N VAL A 103 -1.85 6.75 -11.07
CA VAL A 103 -2.59 8.02 -10.96
C VAL A 103 -1.86 9.15 -11.71
N PHE A 104 -0.53 9.23 -11.59
CA PHE A 104 0.28 10.25 -12.23
C PHE A 104 0.24 10.18 -13.76
N PHE A 105 0.48 9.01 -14.36
CA PHE A 105 0.47 8.88 -15.81
C PHE A 105 -0.95 8.95 -16.41
N ARG A 106 -1.98 8.52 -15.67
CA ARG A 106 -3.38 8.77 -16.07
C ARG A 106 -3.70 10.26 -16.09
N TRP A 107 -3.22 11.02 -15.10
CA TRP A 107 -3.37 12.48 -15.05
C TRP A 107 -2.64 13.17 -16.22
N LEU A 108 -1.41 12.74 -16.56
CA LEU A 108 -0.70 13.25 -17.73
C LEU A 108 -1.43 12.96 -19.05
N ALA A 109 -1.98 11.75 -19.20
CA ALA A 109 -2.76 11.35 -20.37
C ALA A 109 -4.05 12.18 -20.50
N ALA A 110 -4.76 12.41 -19.39
CA ALA A 110 -5.96 13.25 -19.36
C ALA A 110 -5.68 14.70 -19.80
N ARG A 111 -4.45 15.18 -19.57
CA ARG A 111 -3.97 16.51 -20.00
C ARG A 111 -3.38 16.53 -21.41
N LYS A 112 -3.38 15.39 -22.11
CA LYS A 112 -2.76 15.22 -23.44
C LYS A 112 -1.26 15.55 -23.47
N GLU A 113 -0.58 15.45 -22.32
CA GLU A 113 0.88 15.61 -22.24
C GLU A 113 1.61 14.33 -22.70
N ILE A 114 0.91 13.19 -22.66
CA ILE A 114 1.36 11.91 -23.21
C ILE A 114 0.23 11.31 -24.07
N GLU A 115 0.60 10.61 -25.12
CA GLU A 115 -0.36 9.97 -26.03
C GLU A 115 -0.88 8.65 -25.45
N ASN A 116 0.01 7.84 -24.87
CA ASN A 116 -0.30 6.53 -24.31
C ASN A 116 0.17 6.45 -22.86
N ASN A 117 -0.63 5.86 -21.98
CA ASN A 117 -0.27 5.70 -20.58
C ASN A 117 0.69 4.49 -20.39
N PRO A 118 1.99 4.70 -20.11
CA PRO A 118 2.94 3.61 -19.90
C PRO A 118 2.65 2.80 -18.63
N ALA A 119 1.89 3.35 -17.68
CA ALA A 119 1.57 2.71 -16.41
C ALA A 119 0.48 1.63 -16.52
N ASP A 120 -0.30 1.59 -17.60
CA ASP A 120 -1.36 0.58 -17.80
C ASP A 120 -0.78 -0.85 -17.91
N PHE A 121 0.44 -0.97 -18.42
CA PHE A 121 1.13 -2.26 -18.56
C PHE A 121 1.76 -2.77 -17.25
N LEU A 122 1.77 -1.95 -16.20
CA LEU A 122 2.33 -2.33 -14.91
C LEU A 122 1.40 -3.28 -14.12
N ASP A 123 0.13 -3.36 -14.50
CA ASP A 123 -0.86 -4.22 -13.84
C ASP A 123 -0.95 -5.62 -14.43
N GLN A 124 -0.33 -5.90 -15.59
CA GLN A 124 -0.41 -7.22 -16.19
C GLN A 124 0.42 -8.22 -15.35
N PRO A 125 -0.22 -9.19 -14.68
CA PRO A 125 0.43 -10.12 -13.74
C PRO A 125 1.37 -11.14 -14.43
N THR A 126 1.66 -10.98 -15.71
CA THR A 126 2.29 -12.01 -16.55
C THR A 126 3.81 -11.87 -16.69
N ARG A 127 4.43 -10.73 -16.33
CA ARG A 127 5.90 -10.56 -16.48
C ARG A 127 6.68 -10.11 -15.26
N TRP A 128 6.01 -9.84 -14.14
CA TRP A 128 6.69 -9.51 -12.88
C TRP A 128 6.82 -10.71 -11.91
N LYS A 129 6.39 -11.91 -12.35
CA LYS A 129 6.77 -13.18 -11.71
C LYS A 129 8.24 -13.50 -11.97
N LYS A 130 9.14 -12.77 -11.32
CA LYS A 130 10.47 -13.21 -10.86
C LYS A 130 11.04 -12.12 -9.95
N ILE A 131 10.36 -11.90 -8.84
CA ILE A 131 11.01 -11.42 -7.61
C ILE A 131 11.11 -12.68 -6.71
N PRO A 132 12.29 -13.29 -6.54
CA PRO A 132 12.43 -14.45 -5.68
C PRO A 132 12.36 -14.01 -4.20
N GLY A 133 11.41 -14.58 -3.45
CA GLY A 133 11.29 -14.58 -1.98
C GLY A 133 11.19 -13.17 -1.37
N VAL A 134 10.13 -12.78 -0.67
CA VAL A 134 9.60 -13.37 0.56
C VAL A 134 8.25 -12.69 0.82
N LEU A 135 7.18 -13.45 1.01
CA LEU A 135 6.30 -13.45 2.19
C LEU A 135 5.06 -14.31 1.87
N SER A 136 5.02 -15.52 2.43
CA SER A 136 3.81 -16.33 2.45
C SER A 136 2.72 -15.62 3.27
N PRO A 137 1.43 -15.74 2.89
CA PRO A 137 0.35 -15.07 3.60
C PRO A 137 0.13 -15.71 4.98
N ALA A 138 0.59 -15.05 6.03
CA ALA A 138 0.15 -15.34 7.39
C ALA A 138 -1.29 -14.82 7.54
N LYS A 139 -2.23 -15.77 7.59
CA LYS A 139 -3.65 -15.65 7.90
C LYS A 139 -4.03 -14.38 8.68
N SER A 140 -4.79 -13.50 8.03
CA SER A 140 -5.66 -12.55 8.72
C SER A 140 -6.77 -13.35 9.43
N ARG A 141 -6.61 -13.62 10.72
CA ARG A 141 -7.70 -14.13 11.54
C ARG A 141 -8.57 -12.93 11.96
N PRO A 142 -9.90 -12.94 11.75
CA PRO A 142 -10.73 -11.82 12.16
C PRO A 142 -10.75 -11.70 13.69
N SER A 143 -10.51 -10.48 14.17
CA SER A 143 -10.64 -10.11 15.57
C SER A 143 -12.10 -10.20 16.00
N SER A 144 -12.35 -11.13 16.91
CA SER A 144 -13.57 -11.34 17.71
C SER A 144 -14.11 -10.02 18.28
N LYS A 145 -15.33 -9.63 17.87
CA LYS A 145 -16.23 -8.88 18.76
C LYS A 145 -16.97 -9.89 19.64
N ARG A 146 -16.63 -9.88 20.93
CA ARG A 146 -17.37 -10.59 21.99
C ARG A 146 -18.62 -9.78 22.34
N GLN A 147 -19.78 -10.45 22.30
CA GLN A 147 -20.99 -10.35 23.14
C GLN A 147 -22.02 -11.23 22.41
N SER A 148 -22.63 -12.28 23.00
CA SER A 148 -23.27 -12.40 24.32
C SER A 148 -23.24 -13.88 24.78
N PRO A 149 -23.23 -14.21 26.08
CA PRO A 149 -23.58 -15.57 26.51
C PRO A 149 -25.11 -15.71 26.69
N THR A 150 -25.70 -16.59 25.90
CA THR A 150 -27.05 -17.16 26.07
C THR A 150 -27.08 -18.24 27.18
N PRO A 151 -28.27 -18.65 27.66
CA PRO A 151 -28.50 -19.03 29.05
C PRO A 151 -28.43 -20.53 29.37
N THR A 152 -28.21 -20.78 30.68
CA THR A 152 -28.62 -21.90 31.55
C THR A 152 -28.32 -23.36 31.14
N PRO A 153 -27.49 -24.09 31.91
CA PRO A 153 -27.59 -25.53 32.03
C PRO A 153 -28.55 -25.91 33.18
N GLY A 154 -29.57 -26.72 32.87
CA GLY A 154 -30.44 -27.33 33.88
C GLY A 154 -29.69 -28.38 34.73
N PRO A 155 -30.12 -28.62 35.98
CA PRO A 155 -29.48 -29.62 36.82
C PRO A 155 -29.97 -31.04 36.51
N THR A 156 -29.00 -31.94 36.34
CA THR A 156 -29.14 -33.40 36.28
C THR A 156 -29.66 -33.96 37.61
N PRO A 157 -30.52 -35.00 37.61
CA PRO A 157 -30.95 -35.67 38.82
C PRO A 157 -29.94 -36.76 39.24
N SER A 158 -29.74 -36.94 40.55
CA SER A 158 -29.25 -38.22 41.10
C SER A 158 -29.52 -38.35 42.61
N PRO A 159 -29.57 -39.60 43.11
CA PRO A 159 -30.52 -40.03 44.13
C PRO A 159 -29.86 -40.24 45.51
N SER A 160 -30.69 -40.37 46.56
CA SER A 160 -30.55 -41.37 47.64
C SER A 160 -31.60 -41.14 48.76
N THR A 161 -32.59 -42.06 48.83
CA THR A 161 -33.02 -42.90 49.99
C THR A 161 -32.88 -42.39 51.45
N PRO A 162 -33.61 -42.99 52.43
CA PRO A 162 -35.05 -43.23 52.58
C PRO A 162 -35.56 -42.86 54.00
N ALA A 163 -36.80 -43.28 54.31
CA ALA A 163 -37.35 -43.59 55.63
C ALA A 163 -38.00 -42.45 56.44
N THR A 164 -39.33 -42.51 56.53
CA THR A 164 -40.09 -42.97 57.74
C THR A 164 -41.49 -42.33 57.72
N ALA A 165 -42.47 -43.21 57.87
CA ALA A 165 -43.93 -43.03 57.86
C ALA A 165 -44.46 -42.34 59.15
N PRO A 166 -45.75 -42.46 59.54
CA PRO A 166 -47.04 -42.24 58.86
C PRO A 166 -47.97 -41.29 59.69
N CYS A 167 -49.28 -41.27 59.34
CA CYS A 167 -50.48 -40.78 60.05
C CYS A 167 -51.06 -39.48 59.48
N SER A 168 -52.16 -39.53 58.72
CA SER A 168 -53.58 -39.64 59.15
C SER A 168 -54.12 -38.37 59.80
N ASN A 169 -54.87 -37.55 59.06
CA ASN A 169 -56.35 -37.48 59.02
C ASN A 169 -56.77 -36.29 58.14
#